data_AF-Q5C7Z8-F1
#
_entry.id   AF-Q5C7Z8-F1
#
_cell.length_a   1.000
_cell.length_b   1.000
_cell.length_c   1.000
_cell.angle_alpha   90.00
_cell.angle_beta   90.00
_cell.angle_gamma   90.00
#
_symmetry.space_group_name_H-M   'P 1'
#
loop_
_entity.id
_entity.type
_entity.pdbx_description
1 polymer ?
#
loop_
_entity_poly.entity_id
_entity_poly.type
_entity_poly.pdbx_seq_one_letter_code
_entity_poly.pdbx_strand_id
1 'polypeptide(L)'
;MASDLRDMTPAQIDSVLREHPEIVFARTSPQQKLIIVEGCQRQGAIVAVTGDGVNDSPALKKADIGIAMGIAGSDVSKQAADMILLDDNFASIVTGIEEGRLIFDNLKKSIAYTLTSNIPEITPFLVYIVFGLPLPLGTITILCIDLGTDMIPAISLAYEQAETDIMKRMPRDPLNDRLVNGRLISMAYGQLGMIQALGGFFTYFIIMAENGFLPKRLLGIRKEWDSKSVNSLADSYGQEWNYEQRKRLEYT
;
A
#
# COMPACT_ATOMS: atom_id res chain seq x y z
N MET A 1 -34.84 -29.98 10.18
CA MET A 1 -34.77 -30.78 8.94
C MET A 1 -33.34 -31.26 8.82
N ALA A 2 -33.07 -32.54 9.07
CA ALA A 2 -31.72 -33.10 8.95
C ALA A 2 -31.61 -33.76 7.56
N SER A 3 -31.32 -32.95 6.54
CA SER A 3 -30.86 -33.48 5.25
C SER A 3 -29.38 -33.79 5.39
N ASP A 4 -28.97 -35.02 5.06
CA ASP A 4 -27.55 -35.38 5.04
C ASP A 4 -26.81 -34.47 4.05
N LEU A 5 -25.75 -33.80 4.53
CA LEU A 5 -24.93 -32.89 3.72
C LEU A 5 -24.36 -33.57 2.45
N ARG A 6 -24.33 -34.91 2.46
CA ARG A 6 -23.93 -35.76 1.34
C ARG A 6 -24.87 -35.67 0.14
N ASP A 7 -26.16 -35.47 0.38
CA ASP A 7 -27.19 -35.45 -0.66
C ASP A 7 -27.52 -34.01 -1.12
N MET A 8 -26.88 -33.02 -0.51
CA MET A 8 -27.07 -31.62 -0.85
C MET A 8 -26.18 -31.23 -2.03
N THR A 9 -26.80 -30.58 -3.02
CA THR A 9 -26.07 -29.92 -4.10
C THR A 9 -25.36 -28.67 -3.57
N PRO A 10 -24.28 -28.20 -4.23
CA PRO A 10 -23.60 -26.96 -3.85
C PRO A 10 -24.53 -25.75 -3.73
N ALA A 11 -25.53 -25.64 -4.61
CA ALA A 11 -26.52 -24.57 -4.57
C ALA A 11 -27.42 -24.62 -3.32
N GLN A 12 -27.76 -25.83 -2.84
CA GLN A 12 -28.52 -25.99 -1.60
C GLN A 12 -27.67 -25.64 -0.38
N ILE A 13 -26.38 -25.99 -0.38
CA ILE A 13 -25.45 -25.56 0.66
C ILE A 13 -25.37 -24.03 0.69
N ASP A 14 -25.26 -23.39 -0.47
CA ASP A 14 -25.21 -21.93 -0.56
C ASP A 14 -26.52 -21.27 -0.05
N SER A 15 -27.69 -21.88 -0.27
CA SER A 15 -28.96 -21.39 0.32
C SER A 15 -28.98 -21.51 1.84
N VAL A 16 -28.55 -22.65 2.39
CA VAL A 16 -28.49 -22.85 3.85
C VAL A 16 -27.56 -21.84 4.51
N LEU A 17 -26.41 -21.59 3.89
CA LEU A 17 -25.42 -20.63 4.38
C LEU A 17 -25.94 -19.17 4.39
N ARG A 18 -26.91 -18.82 3.54
CA ARG A 18 -27.51 -17.47 3.50
C ARG A 18 -28.72 -17.32 4.40
N GLU A 19 -29.55 -18.36 4.48
CA GLU A 19 -30.84 -18.30 5.19
C GLU A 19 -30.68 -18.43 6.71
N HIS A 20 -29.61 -19.10 7.17
CA HIS A 20 -29.39 -19.36 8.58
C HIS A 20 -28.16 -18.61 9.10
N PRO A 21 -28.31 -17.67 10.06
CA PRO A 21 -27.16 -16.94 10.62
C PRO A 21 -26.32 -17.80 11.57
N GLU A 22 -26.93 -18.79 12.23
CA GLU A 22 -26.28 -19.71 13.14
C GLU A 22 -26.34 -21.12 12.56
N ILE A 23 -25.18 -21.69 12.24
CA ILE A 23 -25.08 -22.96 11.52
C ILE A 23 -24.13 -23.90 12.26
N VAL A 24 -24.55 -25.15 12.42
CA VAL A 24 -23.72 -26.22 12.97
C VAL A 24 -23.73 -27.39 12.01
N PHE A 25 -22.56 -27.70 11.44
CA PHE A 25 -22.36 -28.91 10.65
C PHE A 25 -21.77 -30.00 11.54
N ALA A 26 -22.55 -31.06 11.79
CA ALA A 26 -22.13 -32.19 12.61
C ALA A 26 -21.87 -33.44 11.76
N ARG A 27 -21.01 -34.34 12.26
CA ARG A 27 -20.67 -35.63 11.61
C ARG A 27 -20.17 -35.50 10.17
N THR A 28 -19.40 -34.45 9.88
CA THR A 28 -18.85 -34.18 8.55
C THR A 28 -17.57 -34.96 8.27
N SER A 29 -17.40 -35.47 7.05
CA SER A 29 -16.12 -36.00 6.55
C SER A 29 -15.12 -34.87 6.23
N PRO A 30 -13.80 -35.16 6.11
CA PRO A 30 -12.80 -34.18 5.69
C PRO A 30 -13.13 -33.47 4.36
N GLN A 31 -13.64 -34.23 3.38
CA GLN A 31 -14.06 -33.69 2.08
C GLN A 31 -15.27 -32.76 2.20
N GLN A 32 -16.18 -33.06 3.12
CA GLN A 32 -17.34 -32.20 3.36
C GLN A 32 -16.95 -30.88 4.02
N LYS A 33 -15.96 -30.88 4.93
CA LYS A 33 -15.41 -29.62 5.49
C LYS A 33 -14.85 -28.72 4.41
N LEU A 34 -14.12 -29.30 3.44
CA LEU A 34 -13.64 -28.58 2.27
C LEU A 34 -14.78 -27.95 1.45
N ILE A 35 -15.84 -28.71 1.15
CA ILE A 35 -17.01 -28.22 0.40
C ILE A 35 -17.70 -27.06 1.13
N ILE A 36 -17.76 -27.10 2.46
CA ILE A 36 -18.33 -26.01 3.28
C ILE A 36 -17.49 -24.74 3.15
N VAL A 37 -16.15 -24.85 3.26
CA VAL A 37 -15.24 -23.72 3.07
C VAL A 37 -15.42 -23.11 1.68
N GLU A 38 -15.48 -23.94 0.65
CA GLU A 38 -15.72 -23.48 -0.72
C GLU A 38 -17.09 -22.81 -0.88
N GLY A 39 -18.13 -23.29 -0.19
CA GLY A 39 -19.44 -22.64 -0.16
C GLY A 39 -19.43 -21.25 0.45
N CYS A 40 -18.70 -21.07 1.55
CA CYS A 40 -18.51 -19.74 2.15
C CYS A 40 -17.70 -18.82 1.22
N GLN A 41 -16.63 -19.31 0.60
CA GLN A 41 -15.81 -18.55 -0.34
C GLN A 41 -16.57 -18.16 -1.61
N ARG A 42 -17.46 -19.02 -2.13
CA ARG A 42 -18.33 -18.70 -3.30
C ARG A 42 -19.24 -17.50 -3.05
N GLN A 43 -19.53 -17.17 -1.79
CA GLN A 43 -20.31 -15.98 -1.44
C GLN A 43 -19.48 -14.70 -1.37
N GLY A 44 -18.18 -14.78 -1.65
CA GLY A 44 -17.25 -13.64 -1.58
C GLY A 44 -16.78 -13.33 -0.16
N ALA A 45 -17.04 -14.20 0.81
CA ALA A 45 -16.53 -14.06 2.17
C ALA A 45 -15.07 -14.52 2.26
N ILE A 46 -14.30 -13.88 3.15
CA ILE A 46 -12.96 -14.31 3.55
C ILE A 46 -13.11 -15.31 4.70
N VAL A 47 -12.61 -16.53 4.52
CA VAL A 47 -12.85 -17.66 5.43
C VAL A 47 -11.57 -18.03 6.16
N ALA A 48 -11.62 -17.96 7.50
CA ALA A 48 -10.62 -18.53 8.37
C ALA A 48 -11.10 -19.90 8.88
N VAL A 49 -10.20 -20.90 8.90
CA VAL A 49 -10.50 -22.23 9.46
C VAL A 49 -9.54 -22.51 10.60
N THR A 50 -10.07 -22.94 11.74
CA THR A 50 -9.30 -23.41 12.89
C THR A 50 -9.46 -24.91 13.03
N GLY A 51 -8.36 -25.64 13.26
CA GLY A 51 -8.41 -27.09 13.41
C GLY A 51 -7.13 -27.69 13.97
N ASP A 52 -7.24 -28.88 14.52
CA ASP A 52 -6.16 -29.62 15.19
C ASP A 52 -5.97 -31.03 14.61
N GLY A 53 -6.96 -31.55 13.89
CA GLY A 53 -6.93 -32.90 13.35
C GLY A 53 -6.35 -32.99 11.93
N VAL A 54 -5.83 -34.17 11.58
CA VAL A 54 -5.47 -34.52 10.18
C VAL A 54 -6.67 -34.36 9.24
N ASN A 55 -7.88 -34.55 9.77
CA ASN A 55 -9.14 -34.37 9.07
C ASN A 55 -9.42 -32.92 8.64
N ASP A 56 -8.78 -31.94 9.29
CA ASP A 56 -8.97 -30.52 9.01
C ASP A 56 -8.00 -30.02 7.93
N SER A 57 -6.93 -30.77 7.65
CA SER A 57 -5.88 -30.39 6.70
C SER A 57 -6.41 -29.91 5.34
N PRO A 58 -7.39 -30.59 4.68
CA PRO A 58 -7.94 -30.11 3.42
C PRO A 58 -8.65 -28.76 3.55
N ALA A 59 -9.39 -28.56 4.65
CA ALA A 59 -10.13 -27.33 4.90
C ALA A 59 -9.19 -26.17 5.29
N LEU A 60 -8.20 -26.45 6.15
CA LEU A 60 -7.12 -25.52 6.54
C LEU A 60 -6.38 -25.01 5.30
N LYS A 61 -6.04 -25.92 4.37
CA LYS A 61 -5.29 -25.54 3.18
C LYS A 61 -6.10 -24.74 2.17
N LYS A 62 -7.42 -24.91 2.14
CA LYS A 62 -8.33 -24.21 1.22
C LYS A 62 -8.78 -22.85 1.76
N ALA A 63 -8.82 -22.69 3.07
CA ALA A 63 -9.16 -21.45 3.74
C ALA A 63 -8.28 -20.29 3.25
N ASP A 64 -8.78 -19.07 3.37
CA ASP A 64 -7.96 -17.87 3.12
C ASP A 64 -6.90 -17.70 4.20
N ILE A 65 -7.17 -18.22 5.40
CA ILE A 65 -6.19 -18.39 6.47
C ILE A 65 -6.51 -19.66 7.27
N GLY A 66 -5.59 -20.62 7.27
CA GLY A 66 -5.63 -21.80 8.13
C GLY A 66 -4.93 -21.55 9.46
N ILE A 67 -5.58 -21.89 10.57
CA ILE A 67 -5.05 -21.73 11.94
C ILE A 67 -4.99 -23.10 12.62
N ALA A 68 -3.79 -23.54 12.98
CA ALA A 68 -3.57 -24.82 13.67
C ALA A 68 -3.17 -24.64 15.14
N MET A 69 -3.53 -25.62 15.96
CA MET A 69 -3.11 -25.72 17.37
C MET A 69 -1.67 -26.24 17.46
N GLY A 70 -0.83 -25.61 18.29
CA GLY A 70 0.58 -25.92 18.45
C GLY A 70 0.85 -27.15 19.30
N ILE A 71 0.06 -27.38 20.34
CA ILE A 71 0.20 -28.51 21.27
C ILE A 71 -0.74 -29.64 20.85
N ALA A 72 -2.04 -29.39 20.77
CA ALA A 72 -3.06 -30.38 20.43
C ALA A 72 -3.06 -30.77 18.94
N GLY A 73 -2.52 -29.92 18.06
CA GLY A 73 -2.57 -30.14 16.63
C GLY A 73 -1.66 -31.26 16.15
N SER A 74 -2.14 -32.02 15.17
CA SER A 74 -1.34 -32.99 14.41
C SER A 74 -0.26 -32.30 13.56
N ASP A 75 0.81 -33.02 13.23
CA ASP A 75 1.85 -32.46 12.36
C ASP A 75 1.32 -32.13 10.96
N VAL A 76 0.34 -32.89 10.47
CA VAL A 76 -0.30 -32.65 9.18
C VAL A 76 -1.12 -31.36 9.19
N SER A 77 -1.88 -31.10 10.26
CA SER A 77 -2.64 -29.84 10.37
C SER A 77 -1.73 -28.63 10.53
N LYS A 78 -0.62 -28.74 11.27
CA LYS A 78 0.37 -27.65 11.41
C LYS A 78 1.06 -27.31 10.09
N GLN A 79 1.36 -28.31 9.26
CA GLN A 79 1.94 -28.10 7.93
C GLN A 79 0.93 -27.55 6.91
N ALA A 80 -0.36 -27.82 7.10
CA ALA A 80 -1.42 -27.34 6.23
C ALA A 80 -1.85 -25.89 6.52
N ALA A 81 -1.68 -25.43 7.77
CA ALA A 81 -2.08 -24.11 8.24
C ALA A 81 -1.05 -23.00 7.90
N ASP A 82 -1.54 -21.76 7.83
CA ASP A 82 -0.73 -20.56 7.60
C ASP A 82 -0.29 -19.91 8.92
N MET A 83 -1.03 -20.15 10.01
CA MET A 83 -0.75 -19.67 11.36
C MET A 83 -0.82 -20.82 12.37
N ILE A 84 0.09 -20.83 13.35
CA ILE A 84 0.12 -21.83 14.42
C ILE A 84 0.02 -21.12 15.77
N LEU A 85 -0.93 -21.54 16.60
CA LEU A 85 -1.09 -21.08 17.98
C LEU A 85 -0.22 -21.91 18.89
N LEU A 86 0.98 -21.44 19.21
CA LEU A 86 1.97 -22.21 19.99
C LEU A 86 1.52 -22.57 21.41
N ASP A 87 0.61 -21.77 21.98
CA ASP A 87 0.09 -21.91 23.34
C ASP A 87 -1.32 -22.50 23.41
N ASP A 88 -1.89 -22.91 22.27
CA ASP A 88 -3.27 -23.41 22.14
C ASP A 88 -4.35 -22.44 22.67
N ASN A 89 -4.03 -21.13 22.73
CA ASN A 89 -4.97 -20.13 23.22
C ASN A 89 -5.82 -19.55 22.08
N PHE A 90 -7.11 -19.90 22.06
CA PHE A 90 -8.06 -19.36 21.08
C PHE A 90 -8.22 -17.83 21.16
N ALA A 91 -7.92 -17.19 22.30
CA ALA A 91 -7.98 -15.73 22.42
C ALA A 91 -7.00 -15.03 21.45
N SER A 92 -5.90 -15.69 21.08
CA SER A 92 -4.92 -15.17 20.11
C SER A 92 -5.53 -14.90 18.73
N ILE A 93 -6.65 -15.54 18.37
CA ILE A 93 -7.37 -15.25 17.13
C ILE A 93 -8.03 -13.87 17.20
N VAL A 94 -8.57 -13.50 18.35
CA VAL A 94 -9.18 -12.17 18.56
C VAL A 94 -8.11 -11.09 18.43
N THR A 95 -6.95 -11.29 19.07
CA THR A 95 -5.78 -10.42 18.93
C THR A 95 -5.30 -10.36 17.47
N GLY A 96 -5.25 -11.49 16.76
CA GLY A 96 -4.87 -11.54 15.36
C GLY A 96 -5.81 -10.77 14.44
N ILE A 97 -7.12 -10.79 14.71
CA ILE A 97 -8.12 -9.99 13.99
C ILE A 97 -7.92 -8.50 14.28
N GLU A 98 -7.64 -8.12 15.53
CA GLU A 98 -7.36 -6.75 15.93
C GLU A 98 -6.11 -6.20 15.22
N GLU A 99 -5.00 -6.91 15.29
CA GLU A 99 -3.73 -6.54 14.64
C GLU A 99 -3.86 -6.51 13.11
N GLY A 100 -4.56 -7.49 12.52
CA GLY A 100 -4.82 -7.51 11.07
C GLY A 100 -5.66 -6.31 10.60
N ARG A 101 -6.59 -5.84 11.42
CA ARG A 101 -7.38 -4.63 11.17
C ARG A 101 -6.54 -3.36 11.34
N LEU A 102 -5.69 -3.31 12.36
CA LEU A 102 -4.80 -2.17 12.64
C LEU A 102 -3.78 -1.97 11.52
N ILE A 103 -3.07 -3.03 11.14
CA ILE A 103 -2.03 -2.94 10.10
C ILE A 103 -2.62 -2.55 8.74
N PHE A 104 -3.85 -2.96 8.43
CA PHE A 104 -4.50 -2.58 7.18
C PHE A 104 -4.72 -1.06 7.08
N ASP A 105 -5.17 -0.42 8.15
CA ASP A 105 -5.35 1.04 8.18
C ASP A 105 -4.01 1.77 8.19
N ASN A 106 -3.04 1.27 8.94
CA ASN A 106 -1.69 1.84 8.98
C ASN A 106 -0.97 1.74 7.62
N LEU A 107 -1.16 0.64 6.89
CA LEU A 107 -0.64 0.49 5.53
C LEU A 107 -1.25 1.51 4.57
N LYS A 108 -2.54 1.87 4.71
CA LYS A 108 -3.12 2.94 3.88
C LYS A 108 -2.42 4.27 4.11
N LYS A 109 -2.09 4.60 5.37
CA LYS A 109 -1.39 5.84 5.73
C LYS A 109 0.04 5.83 5.19
N SER A 110 0.77 4.74 5.39
CA SER A 110 2.13 4.56 4.88
C SER A 110 2.17 4.68 3.35
N ILE A 111 1.25 4.02 2.65
CA ILE A 111 1.14 4.12 1.18
C ILE A 111 0.75 5.54 0.75
N ALA A 112 -0.21 6.18 1.43
CA ALA A 112 -0.60 7.55 1.10
C ALA A 112 0.56 8.54 1.28
N TYR A 113 1.39 8.35 2.31
CA TYR A 113 2.60 9.13 2.55
C TYR A 113 3.59 8.98 1.39
N THR A 114 3.99 7.74 1.05
CA THR A 114 4.95 7.48 -0.03
C THR A 114 4.42 7.89 -1.40
N LEU A 115 3.11 7.74 -1.66
CA LEU A 115 2.53 8.20 -2.92
C LEU A 115 2.57 9.73 -3.03
N THR A 116 2.44 10.46 -1.92
CA THR A 116 2.37 11.92 -1.98
C THR A 116 3.66 12.55 -2.53
N SER A 117 4.84 12.00 -2.21
CA SER A 117 6.14 12.50 -2.66
C SER A 117 6.42 12.26 -4.16
N ASN A 118 5.72 11.33 -4.82
CA ASN A 118 5.92 11.10 -6.26
C ASN A 118 5.59 12.34 -7.13
N ILE A 119 4.64 13.18 -6.73
CA ILE A 119 4.23 14.35 -7.53
C ILE A 119 5.32 15.44 -7.59
N PRO A 120 5.90 15.92 -6.46
CA PRO A 120 7.02 16.85 -6.50
C PRO A 120 8.28 16.26 -7.18
N GLU A 121 8.37 14.94 -7.39
CA GLU A 121 9.49 14.31 -8.08
C GLU A 121 9.28 14.21 -9.61
N ILE A 122 8.07 13.87 -10.05
CA ILE A 122 7.74 13.75 -11.48
C ILE A 122 7.56 15.13 -12.14
N THR A 123 6.95 16.08 -11.43
CA THR A 123 6.62 17.39 -12.00
C THR A 123 7.85 18.20 -12.46
N PRO A 124 9.02 18.20 -11.78
CA PRO A 124 10.26 18.77 -12.29
C PRO A 124 10.66 18.28 -13.68
N PHE A 125 10.57 16.96 -13.92
CA PHE A 125 10.90 16.38 -15.23
C PHE A 125 9.90 16.79 -16.31
N LEU A 126 8.61 16.83 -15.98
CA LEU A 126 7.59 17.29 -16.92
C LEU A 126 7.82 18.76 -17.31
N VAL A 127 8.11 19.63 -16.34
CA VAL A 127 8.39 21.05 -16.60
C VAL A 127 9.70 21.24 -17.36
N TYR A 128 10.74 20.46 -17.05
CA TYR A 128 12.01 20.42 -17.79
C TYR A 128 11.81 20.09 -19.28
N ILE A 129 10.92 19.15 -19.60
CA ILE A 129 10.63 18.76 -20.99
C ILE A 129 9.74 19.80 -21.68
N VAL A 130 8.63 20.20 -21.05
CA VAL A 130 7.59 21.04 -21.68
C VAL A 130 8.03 22.49 -21.82
N PHE A 131 8.65 23.08 -20.77
CA PHE A 131 9.04 24.49 -20.74
C PHE A 131 10.52 24.72 -21.04
N GLY A 132 11.32 23.65 -21.14
CA GLY A 132 12.75 23.76 -21.43
C GLY A 132 13.51 24.52 -20.34
N LEU A 133 13.13 24.34 -19.06
CA LEU A 133 13.86 24.87 -17.92
C LEU A 133 15.12 24.03 -17.64
N PRO A 134 16.10 24.53 -16.87
CA PRO A 134 17.13 23.70 -16.23
C PRO A 134 16.49 22.68 -15.30
N LEU A 135 17.13 21.52 -15.11
CA LEU A 135 16.57 20.41 -14.34
C LEU A 135 16.37 20.83 -12.87
N PRO A 136 15.12 20.93 -12.35
CA PRO A 136 14.89 21.41 -10.98
C PRO A 136 15.24 20.39 -9.90
N LEU A 137 15.11 19.10 -10.20
CA LEU A 137 15.39 18.01 -9.28
C LEU A 137 16.10 16.87 -10.03
N GLY A 138 17.24 16.43 -9.51
CA GLY A 138 18.05 15.38 -10.12
C GLY A 138 17.55 13.97 -9.78
N THR A 139 17.96 12.98 -10.57
CA THR A 139 17.63 11.57 -10.28
C THR A 139 18.27 11.08 -8.97
N ILE A 140 19.47 11.55 -8.65
CA ILE A 140 20.16 11.17 -7.40
C ILE A 140 19.40 11.69 -6.18
N THR A 141 18.89 12.93 -6.24
CA THR A 141 18.10 13.50 -5.13
C THR A 141 16.78 12.77 -4.93
N ILE A 142 16.12 12.31 -6.00
CA ILE A 142 14.92 11.46 -5.90
C ILE A 142 15.27 10.15 -5.17
N LEU A 143 16.35 9.48 -5.57
CA LEU A 143 16.80 8.26 -4.87
C LEU A 143 17.12 8.51 -3.39
N CYS A 144 17.68 9.67 -3.04
CA CYS A 144 17.90 10.06 -1.66
C CYS A 144 16.60 10.26 -0.87
N ILE A 145 15.53 10.71 -1.53
CA ILE A 145 14.21 10.86 -0.90
C ILE A 145 13.59 9.47 -0.70
N ASP A 146 13.38 8.72 -1.78
CA ASP A 146 12.69 7.44 -1.80
C ASP A 146 13.36 6.38 -0.92
N LEU A 147 14.68 6.19 -1.07
CA LEU A 147 15.42 5.14 -0.36
C LEU A 147 16.08 5.63 0.92
N GLY A 148 16.15 6.95 1.12
CA GLY A 148 16.82 7.56 2.27
C GLY A 148 15.81 8.10 3.26
N THR A 149 15.27 9.28 2.96
CA THR A 149 14.54 10.07 3.95
C THR A 149 13.13 9.55 4.21
N ASP A 150 12.42 9.05 3.19
CA ASP A 150 11.02 8.64 3.32
C ASP A 150 10.84 7.24 3.92
N MET A 151 11.87 6.39 3.87
CA MET A 151 11.78 5.02 4.36
C MET A 151 11.48 4.96 5.88
N ILE A 152 12.16 5.77 6.69
CA ILE A 152 11.99 5.75 8.15
C ILE A 152 10.59 6.27 8.56
N PRO A 153 10.12 7.43 8.08
CA PRO A 153 8.76 7.91 8.38
C PRO A 153 7.68 6.95 7.88
N ALA A 154 7.81 6.41 6.66
CA ALA A 154 6.81 5.49 6.09
C ALA A 154 6.67 4.21 6.92
N ILE A 155 7.78 3.67 7.43
CA ILE A 155 7.77 2.51 8.34
C ILE A 155 7.21 2.91 9.71
N SER A 156 7.52 4.10 10.21
CA SER A 156 7.00 4.58 11.49
C SER A 156 5.47 4.64 11.49
N LEU A 157 4.83 4.95 10.36
CA LEU A 157 3.36 4.94 10.23
C LEU A 157 2.76 3.54 10.42
N ALA A 158 3.53 2.46 10.23
CA ALA A 158 3.07 1.10 10.52
C ALA A 158 2.82 0.87 12.02
N TYR A 159 3.48 1.65 12.89
CA TYR A 159 3.40 1.54 14.35
C TYR A 159 2.35 2.47 14.98
N GLU A 160 1.53 3.15 14.19
CA GLU A 160 0.43 3.95 14.74
C GLU A 160 -0.61 3.09 15.45
N GLN A 161 -1.22 3.67 16.48
CA GLN A 161 -2.31 3.05 17.23
C GLN A 161 -3.65 3.21 16.52
N ALA A 162 -4.62 2.38 16.91
CA ALA A 162 -5.98 2.46 16.40
C ALA A 162 -6.62 3.81 16.75
N GLU A 163 -7.15 4.52 15.76
CA GLU A 163 -7.85 5.80 15.96
C GLU A 163 -9.24 5.63 16.58
N THR A 164 -9.87 4.49 16.32
CA THR A 164 -11.23 4.16 16.75
C THR A 164 -11.29 2.73 17.23
N ASP A 165 -12.40 2.34 17.84
CA ASP A 165 -12.63 0.95 18.27
C ASP A 165 -12.80 0.03 17.05
N ILE A 166 -11.67 -0.48 16.55
CA ILE A 166 -11.57 -1.32 15.35
C ILE A 166 -12.19 -2.71 15.53
N MET A 167 -12.55 -3.11 16.74
CA MET A 167 -13.21 -4.40 17.00
C MET A 167 -14.73 -4.30 16.92
N LYS A 168 -15.30 -3.10 17.11
CA LYS A 168 -16.75 -2.86 16.94
C LYS A 168 -17.20 -2.71 15.49
N ARG A 169 -16.30 -2.40 14.55
CA ARG A 169 -16.66 -2.29 13.13
C ARG A 169 -16.88 -3.67 12.50
N MET A 170 -17.76 -3.71 11.50
CA MET A 170 -17.92 -4.90 10.66
C MET A 170 -16.64 -5.22 9.88
N PRO A 171 -16.43 -6.49 9.47
CA PRO A 171 -15.37 -6.84 8.53
C PRO A 171 -15.48 -6.02 7.24
N ARG A 172 -14.34 -5.66 6.67
CA ARG A 172 -14.27 -4.87 5.42
C ARG A 172 -14.89 -5.64 4.24
N ASP A 173 -15.46 -4.93 3.30
CA ASP A 173 -15.87 -5.51 2.02
C ASP A 173 -14.64 -5.63 1.10
N PRO A 174 -14.23 -6.84 0.68
CA PRO A 174 -13.05 -7.01 -0.16
C PRO A 174 -13.17 -6.35 -1.55
N LEU A 175 -14.38 -6.10 -2.05
CA LEU A 175 -14.60 -5.51 -3.38
C LEU A 175 -14.54 -3.98 -3.34
N ASN A 176 -15.15 -3.39 -2.32
CA ASN A 176 -15.33 -1.95 -2.19
C ASN A 176 -14.24 -1.29 -1.32
N ASP A 177 -13.85 -1.91 -0.20
CA ASP A 177 -12.89 -1.36 0.75
C ASP A 177 -11.46 -1.80 0.40
N ARG A 178 -10.98 -1.30 -0.74
CA ARG A 178 -9.62 -1.55 -1.21
C ARG A 178 -8.59 -0.80 -0.37
N LEU A 179 -7.36 -1.33 -0.37
CA LEU A 179 -6.22 -0.69 0.30
C LEU A 179 -5.93 0.69 -0.33
N VAL A 180 -5.83 0.74 -1.67
CA VAL A 180 -5.70 1.98 -2.43
C VAL A 180 -7.00 2.23 -3.18
N ASN A 181 -7.66 3.35 -2.87
CA ASN A 181 -8.89 3.77 -3.52
C ASN A 181 -8.69 5.11 -4.25
N GLY A 182 -9.63 5.47 -5.13
CA GLY A 182 -9.56 6.72 -5.88
C GLY A 182 -9.54 7.97 -4.99
N ARG A 183 -10.12 7.90 -3.78
CA ARG A 183 -10.10 9.00 -2.81
C ARG A 183 -8.68 9.24 -2.27
N LEU A 184 -7.96 8.17 -1.92
CA LEU A 184 -6.58 8.20 -1.46
C LEU A 184 -5.68 8.78 -2.54
N ILE A 185 -5.81 8.31 -3.80
CA ILE A 185 -5.06 8.87 -4.93
C ILE A 185 -5.40 10.35 -5.14
N SER A 186 -6.67 10.73 -5.10
CA SER A 186 -7.08 12.13 -5.25
C SER A 186 -6.51 13.04 -4.16
N MET A 187 -6.43 12.56 -2.92
CA MET A 187 -5.85 13.31 -1.80
C MET A 187 -4.33 13.38 -1.91
N ALA A 188 -3.66 12.23 -2.11
CA ALA A 188 -2.21 12.13 -2.18
C ALA A 188 -1.65 12.87 -3.41
N TYR A 189 -2.10 12.51 -4.61
CA TYR A 189 -1.57 13.11 -5.84
C TYR A 189 -2.19 14.47 -6.14
N GLY A 190 -3.52 14.59 -6.02
CA GLY A 190 -4.24 15.77 -6.49
C GLY A 190 -4.13 16.98 -5.58
N GLN A 191 -3.98 16.78 -4.27
CA GLN A 191 -3.99 17.87 -3.29
C GLN A 191 -2.62 18.03 -2.62
N LEU A 192 -2.21 17.04 -1.84
CA LEU A 192 -0.98 17.15 -1.04
C LEU A 192 0.28 17.19 -1.92
N GLY A 193 0.37 16.30 -2.90
CA GLY A 193 1.49 16.25 -3.83
C GLY A 193 1.61 17.52 -4.67
N MET A 194 0.50 18.13 -5.07
CA MET A 194 0.49 19.41 -5.77
C MET A 194 1.00 20.55 -4.88
N ILE A 195 0.62 20.59 -3.61
CA ILE A 195 1.14 21.59 -2.66
C ILE A 195 2.65 21.43 -2.46
N GLN A 196 3.13 20.19 -2.31
CA GLN A 196 4.57 19.92 -2.22
C GLN A 196 5.32 20.32 -3.49
N ALA A 197 4.78 20.01 -4.67
CA ALA A 197 5.38 20.41 -5.94
C ALA A 197 5.47 21.93 -6.08
N LEU A 198 4.40 22.66 -5.72
CA LEU A 198 4.43 24.12 -5.71
C LEU A 198 5.48 24.68 -4.75
N GLY A 199 5.64 24.07 -3.57
CA GLY A 199 6.72 24.42 -2.63
C GLY A 199 8.11 24.17 -3.22
N GLY A 200 8.32 23.03 -3.88
CA GLY A 200 9.58 22.70 -4.57
C GLY A 200 9.91 23.69 -5.69
N PHE A 201 8.94 24.00 -6.55
CA PHE A 201 9.11 25.00 -7.61
C PHE A 201 9.34 26.40 -7.07
N PHE A 202 8.69 26.77 -5.97
CA PHE A 202 8.91 28.06 -5.32
C PHE A 202 10.36 28.21 -4.86
N THR A 203 10.90 27.22 -4.17
CA THR A 203 12.31 27.18 -3.75
C THR A 203 13.24 27.25 -4.97
N TYR A 204 12.96 26.46 -6.01
CA TYR A 204 13.74 26.48 -7.25
C TYR A 204 13.79 27.87 -7.90
N PHE A 205 12.65 28.55 -8.04
CA PHE A 205 12.61 29.88 -8.64
C PHE A 205 13.29 30.94 -7.78
N ILE A 206 13.23 30.83 -6.45
CA ILE A 206 13.97 31.72 -5.55
C ILE A 206 15.48 31.54 -5.72
N ILE A 207 15.98 30.31 -5.65
CA ILE A 207 17.42 30.02 -5.80
C ILE A 207 17.92 30.53 -7.15
N MET A 208 17.18 30.29 -8.22
CA MET A 208 17.54 30.79 -9.55
C MET A 208 17.52 32.33 -9.62
N ALA A 209 16.51 32.99 -9.05
CA ALA A 209 16.39 34.44 -9.08
C ALA A 209 17.48 35.15 -8.25
N GLU A 210 17.82 34.61 -7.07
CA GLU A 210 18.91 35.11 -6.22
C GLU A 210 20.27 34.99 -6.90
N ASN A 211 20.46 33.97 -7.74
CA ASN A 211 21.68 33.76 -8.53
C ASN A 211 21.63 34.41 -9.93
N GLY A 212 20.66 35.30 -10.20
CA GLY A 212 20.64 36.11 -11.43
C GLY A 212 19.75 35.60 -12.56
N PHE A 213 19.14 34.43 -12.42
CA PHE A 213 18.23 33.85 -13.41
C PHE A 213 16.77 34.07 -13.01
N LEU A 214 16.20 35.20 -13.43
CA LEU A 214 14.78 35.50 -13.21
C LEU A 214 13.89 34.48 -13.96
N PRO A 215 12.67 34.17 -13.45
CA PRO A 215 11.79 33.16 -14.05
C PRO A 215 11.53 33.34 -15.55
N LYS A 216 11.50 34.59 -16.04
CA LYS A 216 11.33 34.89 -17.47
C LYS A 216 12.49 34.40 -18.34
N ARG A 217 13.74 34.44 -17.84
CA ARG A 217 14.94 34.03 -18.57
C ARG A 217 15.09 32.51 -18.61
N LEU A 218 14.54 31.80 -17.62
CA LEU A 218 14.64 30.35 -17.51
C LEU A 218 13.85 29.60 -18.59
N LEU A 219 12.81 30.22 -19.18
CA LEU A 219 11.99 29.59 -20.21
C LEU A 219 12.80 29.30 -21.48
N GLY A 220 12.86 28.02 -21.88
CA GLY A 220 13.56 27.58 -23.08
C GLY A 220 15.09 27.60 -23.02
N ILE A 221 15.69 27.95 -21.88
CA ILE A 221 17.15 28.08 -21.73
C ILE A 221 17.88 26.73 -21.75
N ARG A 222 17.17 25.62 -21.56
CA ARG A 222 17.72 24.26 -21.45
C ARG A 222 18.80 23.91 -22.47
N LYS A 223 18.58 24.23 -23.76
CA LYS A 223 19.56 23.89 -24.83
C LYS A 223 20.89 24.60 -24.62
N GLU A 224 20.84 25.86 -24.21
CA GLU A 224 22.04 26.65 -23.90
C GLU A 224 22.64 26.21 -22.57
N TRP A 225 21.78 25.92 -21.59
CA TRP A 225 22.13 25.49 -20.24
C TRP A 225 22.91 24.18 -20.19
N ASP A 226 22.43 23.15 -20.89
CA ASP A 226 23.04 21.81 -20.93
C ASP A 226 24.22 21.73 -21.91
N SER A 227 24.43 22.75 -22.76
CA SER A 227 25.53 22.74 -23.73
C SER A 227 26.88 23.05 -23.07
N LYS A 228 27.81 22.09 -23.18
CA LYS A 228 29.22 22.25 -22.76
C LYS A 228 30.01 23.25 -23.61
N SER A 229 29.55 23.55 -24.82
CA SER A 229 30.23 24.50 -25.71
C SER A 229 29.92 25.97 -25.37
N VAL A 230 28.86 26.22 -24.60
CA VAL A 230 28.47 27.58 -24.18
C VAL A 230 29.12 27.87 -22.82
N ASN A 231 30.08 28.79 -22.79
CA ASN A 231 30.77 29.20 -21.55
C ASN A 231 30.50 30.66 -21.15
N SER A 232 29.68 31.37 -21.92
CA SER A 232 29.30 32.77 -21.72
C SER A 232 27.78 32.91 -21.74
N LEU A 233 27.07 32.10 -20.94
CA LEU A 233 25.61 32.21 -20.86
C LEU A 233 25.25 33.47 -20.06
N ALA A 234 24.57 34.43 -20.69
CA ALA A 234 24.10 35.62 -20.02
C ALA A 234 22.88 35.34 -19.13
N ASP A 235 22.97 35.75 -17.86
CA ASP A 235 21.87 35.79 -16.92
C ASP A 235 20.94 37.00 -17.15
N SER A 236 20.00 37.26 -16.23
CA SER A 236 19.05 38.38 -16.38
C SER A 236 19.64 39.75 -16.07
N TYR A 237 20.80 39.79 -15.41
CA TYR A 237 21.53 41.00 -15.05
C TYR A 237 22.71 41.27 -16.00
N GLY A 238 22.93 40.38 -16.99
CA GLY A 238 24.00 40.49 -17.99
C GLY A 238 25.35 39.91 -17.56
N GLN A 239 25.39 39.11 -16.49
CA GLN A 239 26.61 38.39 -16.09
C GLN A 239 26.76 37.11 -16.92
N GLU A 240 28.01 36.77 -17.26
CA GLU A 240 28.32 35.56 -18.02
C GLU A 240 28.63 34.39 -17.09
N TRP A 241 27.97 33.26 -17.34
CA TRP A 241 28.12 32.02 -16.58
C TRP A 241 28.76 30.93 -17.44
N ASN A 242 29.81 30.29 -16.89
CA ASN A 242 30.43 29.12 -17.51
C ASN A 242 29.64 27.83 -17.24
N TYR A 243 29.96 26.73 -17.93
CA TYR A 243 29.24 25.46 -17.76
C TYR A 243 29.30 24.91 -16.32
N GLU A 244 30.46 24.95 -15.67
CA GLU A 244 30.61 24.39 -14.32
C GLU A 244 29.86 25.18 -13.25
N GLN A 245 29.83 26.50 -13.35
CA GLN A 245 29.08 27.38 -12.43
C GLN A 245 27.58 27.10 -12.52
N ARG A 246 27.04 26.94 -13.74
CA ARG A 246 25.63 26.60 -13.98
C ARG A 246 25.27 25.23 -13.43
N LYS A 247 26.12 24.24 -13.66
CA LYS A 247 25.90 22.89 -13.13
C LYS A 247 26.05 22.82 -11.62
N ARG A 248 26.95 23.61 -11.02
CA ARG A 248 27.04 23.72 -9.56
C ARG A 248 25.74 24.30 -8.97
N LEU A 249 25.14 25.29 -9.64
CA LEU A 249 23.87 25.88 -9.22
C LEU A 249 22.70 24.88 -9.30
N GLU A 250 22.70 23.92 -10.24
CA GLU A 250 21.69 22.86 -10.28
C GLU A 250 21.76 21.88 -9.09
N TYR A 251 22.93 21.73 -8.48
CA TYR A 251 23.16 20.83 -7.34
C TYR A 251 23.18 21.55 -5.98
N THR A 252 22.94 22.86 -5.96
CA THR A 252 22.88 23.68 -4.74
C THR A 252 21.44 23.81 -4.28
#